data_AF-A0A519MIV4-F1
#
_entry.id   AF-A0A519MIV4-F1
#
_cell.length_a   1.000
_cell.length_b   1.000
_cell.length_c   1.000
_cell.angle_alpha   90.00
_cell.angle_beta   90.00
_cell.angle_gamma   90.00
#
_symmetry.space_group_name_H-M   'P 1'
#
loop_
_entity.id
_entity.type
_entity.pdbx_description
1 polymer ?
#
loop_
_entity_poly.entity_id
_entity_poly.type
_entity_poly.pdbx_seq_one_letter_code
_entity_poly.pdbx_strand_id
1 'polypeptide(L)'
;HDTFYDFISTNPETTHMLLWVMSDRGLPRSLRMMEGFGVHTFRLINAEGKGRFVKFHWKPLLGTHSVAWEEAQQISGKDPDFHRRDLWNNIEGGNYPEWELGVQVIEEEDERKFDFDILDATKLISEELVPVIKLGKMVLNRNVDNYFAETEQVAFCLSHMVPGIDFSNDPLLQGRIFSYLDTQLKRLGGPNFHEIPINRSIAPIHNNQRDGHMRQTINKGNVAYGVNKLNDGYPKQAKASEGGFTSTYERVEGHKIRLRSKSFVDHYSQARLFWNSQTAAEKMHIVKALRFELGHVNHMEVQERTLMQLAQVDHDLASRVAEGLGMAVPSADGVQLNLAVPADGDVAHYQSGPVKNANANSPALSIAVDSPINQGKGSIKTRQIAILATDGADVAAIGELMATLMGEGAQTALVATHGGTLKGQDGQEILINWTFQNTSSVLFDAVYVAGGAASAKKLTQDADAVRFVNEAFRHCKPIAASAEGVQLLQAAAYPGATDILGADGVVTSTDTKVANLAKNFIEAIGYHRFWSRELKSMPA
;
A
#
# COMPACT_ATOMS: atom_id res chain seq x y z
N HIS A 1 -12.57 7.17 -14.08
CA HIS A 1 -12.86 7.61 -15.48
C HIS A 1 -13.58 6.52 -16.27
N ASP A 2 -14.29 6.86 -17.34
CA ASP A 2 -15.20 5.98 -18.08
C ASP A 2 -14.59 4.64 -18.52
N THR A 3 -13.47 4.65 -19.24
CA THR A 3 -12.89 3.41 -19.79
C THR A 3 -12.42 2.41 -18.72
N PHE A 4 -12.02 2.89 -17.54
CA PHE A 4 -11.71 1.99 -16.42
C PHE A 4 -12.98 1.31 -15.92
N TYR A 5 -14.04 2.07 -15.64
CA TYR A 5 -15.27 1.51 -15.10
C TYR A 5 -16.07 0.70 -16.12
N ASP A 6 -15.96 1.02 -17.41
CA ASP A 6 -16.52 0.20 -18.47
C ASP A 6 -15.90 -1.20 -18.45
N PHE A 7 -14.56 -1.29 -18.38
CA PHE A 7 -13.85 -2.56 -18.23
C PHE A 7 -14.26 -3.30 -16.96
N ILE A 8 -14.27 -2.62 -15.80
CA ILE A 8 -14.70 -3.20 -14.51
C ILE A 8 -16.13 -3.77 -14.59
N SER A 9 -17.05 -3.00 -15.18
CA SER A 9 -18.47 -3.36 -15.24
C SER A 9 -18.77 -4.53 -16.18
N THR A 10 -17.87 -4.84 -17.10
CA THR A 10 -18.01 -5.90 -18.11
C THR A 10 -17.13 -7.14 -17.84
N ASN A 11 -16.13 -7.01 -16.95
CA ASN A 11 -15.17 -8.06 -16.57
C ASN A 11 -15.20 -8.29 -15.04
N PRO A 12 -16.19 -9.04 -14.51
CA PRO A 12 -16.36 -9.22 -13.06
C PRO A 12 -15.19 -9.93 -12.37
N GLU A 13 -14.27 -10.59 -13.08
CA GLU A 13 -13.02 -11.09 -12.49
C GLU A 13 -12.18 -9.99 -11.79
N THR A 14 -12.45 -8.72 -12.11
CA THR A 14 -11.82 -7.54 -11.49
C THR A 14 -12.44 -7.12 -10.16
N THR A 15 -13.64 -7.60 -9.80
CA THR A 15 -14.43 -7.06 -8.68
C THR A 15 -13.73 -7.18 -7.34
N HIS A 16 -13.00 -8.27 -7.09
CA HIS A 16 -12.22 -8.40 -5.86
C HIS A 16 -11.12 -7.33 -5.78
N MET A 17 -10.33 -7.16 -6.85
CA MET A 17 -9.28 -6.15 -6.90
C MET A 17 -9.83 -4.72 -6.82
N LEU A 18 -11.00 -4.46 -7.40
CA LEU A 18 -11.68 -3.18 -7.29
C LEU A 18 -11.87 -2.76 -5.83
N LEU A 19 -12.32 -3.66 -4.96
CA LEU A 19 -12.52 -3.32 -3.55
C LEU A 19 -11.21 -3.05 -2.81
N TRP A 20 -10.12 -3.74 -3.15
CA TRP A 20 -8.81 -3.44 -2.59
C TRP A 20 -8.34 -2.03 -2.97
N VAL A 21 -8.43 -1.66 -4.25
CA VAL A 21 -7.97 -0.33 -4.70
C VAL A 21 -8.89 0.81 -4.24
N MET A 22 -10.18 0.54 -4.06
CA MET A 22 -11.14 1.52 -3.51
C MET A 22 -11.07 1.62 -1.98
N SER A 23 -10.41 0.68 -1.31
CA SER A 23 -10.14 0.78 0.13
C SER A 23 -8.91 1.65 0.40
N ASP A 24 -8.70 1.97 1.67
CA ASP A 24 -7.53 2.70 2.13
C ASP A 24 -6.19 2.00 1.79
N ARG A 25 -6.19 0.70 1.45
CA ARG A 25 -5.01 0.01 0.89
C ARG A 25 -4.47 0.68 -0.36
N GLY A 26 -5.32 1.36 -1.15
CA GLY A 26 -4.93 2.14 -2.33
C GLY A 26 -4.24 3.47 -2.00
N LEU A 27 -4.25 3.89 -0.73
CA LEU A 27 -3.78 5.20 -0.27
C LEU A 27 -2.79 5.05 0.91
N PRO A 28 -1.70 4.28 0.76
CA PRO A 28 -0.77 4.03 1.86
C PRO A 28 -0.17 5.35 2.36
N ARG A 29 0.03 5.48 3.68
CA ARG A 29 0.67 6.65 4.30
C ARG A 29 2.15 6.77 3.94
N SER A 30 2.79 5.62 3.76
CA SER A 30 4.21 5.52 3.42
C SER A 30 4.43 4.16 2.77
N LEU A 31 5.38 4.08 1.84
CA LEU A 31 5.85 2.78 1.31
C LEU A 31 6.28 1.84 2.44
N ARG A 32 6.77 2.38 3.56
CA ARG A 32 7.25 1.65 4.76
C ARG A 32 6.12 1.04 5.60
N MET A 33 4.88 1.44 5.34
CA MET A 33 3.68 1.11 6.12
C MET A 33 2.62 0.41 5.25
N MET A 34 3.06 -0.43 4.32
CA MET A 34 2.17 -1.28 3.50
C MET A 34 2.71 -2.70 3.41
N GLU A 35 1.79 -3.66 3.28
CA GLU A 35 2.13 -5.05 2.99
C GLU A 35 2.60 -5.22 1.54
N GLY A 36 3.32 -6.30 1.29
CA GLY A 36 3.67 -6.74 -0.06
C GLY A 36 3.27 -8.19 -0.28
N PHE A 37 2.88 -8.52 -1.51
CA PHE A 37 2.41 -9.86 -1.86
C PHE A 37 3.04 -10.33 -3.16
N GLY A 38 3.43 -11.61 -3.22
CA GLY A 38 3.81 -12.25 -4.48
C GLY A 38 2.64 -12.47 -5.44
N VAL A 39 1.41 -12.41 -4.91
CA VAL A 39 0.10 -12.65 -5.57
C VAL A 39 -0.07 -14.09 -6.07
N HIS A 40 0.81 -14.53 -6.96
CA HIS A 40 0.78 -15.85 -7.57
C HIS A 40 1.13 -16.94 -6.57
N THR A 41 0.63 -18.13 -6.86
CA THR A 41 1.13 -19.36 -6.25
C THR A 41 2.39 -19.79 -6.99
N PHE A 42 3.50 -19.95 -6.27
CA PHE A 42 4.76 -20.51 -6.75
C PHE A 42 4.95 -21.93 -6.17
N ARG A 43 6.09 -22.56 -6.47
CA ARG A 43 6.53 -23.80 -5.82
C ARG A 43 7.84 -23.61 -5.06
N LEU A 44 7.95 -24.21 -3.88
CA LEU A 44 9.22 -24.47 -3.20
C LEU A 44 9.57 -25.95 -3.33
N ILE A 45 10.79 -26.24 -3.80
CA ILE A 45 11.28 -27.60 -4.07
C ILE A 45 12.38 -27.95 -3.08
N ASN A 46 12.19 -29.02 -2.31
CA ASN A 46 13.19 -29.46 -1.35
C ASN A 46 14.28 -30.34 -2.00
N ALA A 47 15.28 -30.76 -1.20
CA ALA A 47 16.40 -31.58 -1.66
C ALA A 47 16.01 -32.99 -2.17
N GLU A 48 14.83 -33.50 -1.79
CA GLU A 48 14.28 -34.77 -2.29
C GLU A 48 13.48 -34.58 -3.60
N GLY A 49 13.33 -33.34 -4.08
CA GLY A 49 12.51 -33.00 -5.23
C GLY A 49 11.01 -32.89 -4.93
N LYS A 50 10.59 -32.94 -3.65
CA LYS A 50 9.19 -32.72 -3.26
C LYS A 50 8.86 -31.24 -3.36
N GLY A 51 7.83 -30.90 -4.13
CA GLY A 51 7.29 -29.55 -4.24
C GLY A 51 6.22 -29.25 -3.19
N ARG A 52 6.05 -27.96 -2.91
CA ARG A 52 4.93 -27.40 -2.15
C ARG A 52 4.51 -26.09 -2.79
N PHE A 53 3.21 -25.82 -2.81
CA PHE A 53 2.69 -24.54 -3.28
C PHE A 53 2.96 -23.44 -2.23
N VAL A 54 3.32 -22.25 -2.70
CA VAL A 54 3.67 -21.13 -1.83
C VAL A 54 3.10 -19.80 -2.32
N LYS A 55 2.61 -18.95 -1.40
CA LYS A 55 2.42 -17.51 -1.63
C LYS A 55 3.34 -16.70 -0.72
N PHE A 56 4.05 -15.73 -1.29
CA PHE A 56 4.99 -14.87 -0.56
C PHE A 56 4.32 -13.61 0.00
N HIS A 57 4.74 -13.21 1.19
CA HIS A 57 4.24 -12.05 1.93
C HIS A 57 5.38 -11.19 2.48
N TRP A 58 5.20 -9.89 2.47
CA TRP A 58 6.02 -8.92 3.19
C TRP A 58 5.16 -8.20 4.22
N LYS A 59 5.48 -8.37 5.50
CA LYS A 59 4.74 -7.75 6.62
C LYS A 59 5.53 -6.57 7.19
N PRO A 60 5.05 -5.32 7.10
CA PRO A 60 5.77 -4.15 7.60
C PRO A 60 5.84 -4.17 9.13
N LEU A 61 7.02 -3.88 9.68
CA LEU A 61 7.21 -3.81 11.15
C LEU A 61 6.54 -2.58 11.76
N LEU A 62 6.38 -1.50 10.98
CA LEU A 62 5.68 -0.28 11.39
C LEU A 62 4.15 -0.39 11.32
N GLY A 63 3.63 -1.50 10.81
CA GLY A 63 2.20 -1.71 10.56
C GLY A 63 1.76 -1.19 9.21
N THR A 64 0.48 -1.41 8.93
CA THR A 64 -0.18 -1.02 7.68
C THR A 64 -1.06 0.19 7.95
N HIS A 65 -0.70 1.33 7.38
CA HIS A 65 -1.35 2.61 7.65
C HIS A 65 -1.59 3.38 6.36
N SER A 66 -2.71 4.09 6.29
CA SER A 66 -3.16 4.80 5.10
C SER A 66 -3.67 6.21 5.42
N VAL A 67 -3.76 7.05 4.40
CA VAL A 67 -4.32 8.41 4.51
C VAL A 67 -5.76 8.44 4.00
N ALA A 68 -6.51 9.49 4.36
CA ALA A 68 -7.83 9.72 3.81
C ALA A 68 -7.75 10.14 2.32
N TRP A 69 -8.82 9.95 1.54
CA TRP A 69 -8.84 10.30 0.12
C TRP A 69 -8.51 11.78 -0.16
N GLU A 70 -9.21 12.72 0.51
CA GLU A 70 -8.95 14.15 0.34
C GLU A 70 -7.50 14.50 0.70
N GLU A 71 -6.95 13.88 1.75
CA GLU A 71 -5.56 14.04 2.15
C GLU A 71 -4.59 13.56 1.07
N ALA A 72 -4.82 12.38 0.48
CA ALA A 72 -3.99 11.84 -0.59
C ALA A 72 -3.97 12.75 -1.83
N GLN A 73 -5.12 13.31 -2.21
CA GLN A 73 -5.22 14.26 -3.32
C GLN A 73 -4.43 15.54 -3.02
N GLN A 74 -4.53 16.04 -1.79
CA GLN A 74 -3.78 17.23 -1.37
C GLN A 74 -2.27 16.99 -1.29
N ILE A 75 -1.83 15.82 -0.78
CA ILE A 75 -0.42 15.41 -0.81
C ILE A 75 0.09 15.45 -2.24
N SER A 76 -0.65 14.89 -3.19
CA SER A 76 -0.26 14.84 -4.61
C SER A 76 -0.04 16.23 -5.23
N GLY A 77 -0.72 17.26 -4.72
CA GLY A 77 -0.50 18.65 -5.13
C GLY A 77 0.58 19.40 -4.34
N LYS A 78 0.73 19.10 -3.05
CA LYS A 78 1.65 19.81 -2.13
C LYS A 78 3.08 19.24 -2.15
N ASP A 79 3.21 17.92 -2.26
CA ASP A 79 4.49 17.21 -2.41
C ASP A 79 4.26 15.93 -3.24
N PRO A 80 4.31 16.00 -4.58
CA PRO A 80 4.16 14.81 -5.42
C PRO A 80 5.27 13.77 -5.20
N ASP A 81 6.37 14.15 -4.54
CA ASP A 81 7.46 13.26 -4.16
C ASP A 81 7.31 12.71 -2.73
N PHE A 82 6.18 12.91 -2.05
CA PHE A 82 5.99 12.60 -0.63
C PHE A 82 6.49 11.21 -0.21
N HIS A 83 6.09 10.16 -0.93
CA HIS A 83 6.55 8.79 -0.64
C HIS A 83 8.03 8.56 -0.92
N ARG A 84 8.57 9.18 -1.98
CA ARG A 84 9.99 9.10 -2.32
C ARG A 84 10.83 9.81 -1.26
N ARG A 85 10.42 11.01 -0.86
CA ARG A 85 11.05 11.83 0.18
C ARG A 85 10.97 11.16 1.54
N ASP A 86 9.81 10.62 1.93
CA ASP A 86 9.63 9.87 3.18
C ASP A 86 10.59 8.69 3.25
N LEU A 87 10.68 7.86 2.21
CA LEU A 87 11.60 6.73 2.19
C LEU A 87 13.07 7.20 2.29
N TRP A 88 13.45 8.18 1.47
CA TRP A 88 14.80 8.70 1.40
C TRP A 88 15.27 9.28 2.75
N ASN A 89 14.48 10.19 3.32
CA ASN A 89 14.81 10.88 4.56
C ASN A 89 14.85 9.92 5.76
N ASN A 90 13.97 8.92 5.79
CA ASN A 90 14.02 7.93 6.86
C ASN A 90 15.28 7.07 6.78
N ILE A 91 15.73 6.68 5.58
CA ILE A 91 16.99 5.96 5.42
C ILE A 91 18.19 6.83 5.82
N GLU A 92 18.24 8.10 5.39
CA GLU A 92 19.33 9.02 5.81
C GLU A 92 19.34 9.28 7.31
N GLY A 93 18.15 9.38 7.93
CA GLY A 93 18.00 9.57 9.37
C GLY A 93 18.23 8.31 10.21
N GLY A 94 18.66 7.19 9.61
CA GLY A 94 18.88 5.92 10.32
C GLY A 94 17.59 5.18 10.73
N ASN A 95 16.43 5.67 10.29
CA ASN A 95 15.11 5.09 10.52
C ASN A 95 14.79 4.05 9.44
N TYR A 96 15.58 2.97 9.41
CA TYR A 96 15.50 1.98 8.34
C TYR A 96 14.12 1.30 8.27
N PRO A 97 13.48 1.30 7.10
CA PRO A 97 12.29 0.49 6.83
C PRO A 97 12.59 -1.00 6.94
N GLU A 98 11.68 -1.74 7.57
CA GLU A 98 11.83 -3.18 7.76
C GLU A 98 10.53 -3.94 7.44
N TRP A 99 10.69 -5.09 6.78
CA TRP A 99 9.61 -6.05 6.54
C TRP A 99 10.04 -7.46 6.89
N GLU A 100 9.11 -8.24 7.43
CA GLU A 100 9.28 -9.67 7.63
C GLU A 100 8.80 -10.42 6.37
N LEU A 101 9.68 -11.26 5.82
CA LEU A 101 9.33 -12.20 4.75
C LEU A 101 8.54 -13.35 5.38
N GLY A 102 7.37 -13.63 4.83
CA GLY A 102 6.56 -14.77 5.20
C GLY A 102 6.07 -15.56 4.00
N VAL A 103 5.65 -16.80 4.26
CA VAL A 103 5.07 -17.68 3.27
C VAL A 103 3.83 -18.39 3.78
N GLN A 104 2.81 -18.50 2.94
CA GLN A 104 1.75 -19.50 3.10
C GLN A 104 2.18 -20.74 2.34
N VAL A 105 2.08 -21.92 2.96
CA VAL A 105 2.53 -23.19 2.38
C VAL A 105 1.35 -24.15 2.28
N ILE A 106 1.16 -24.75 1.10
CA ILE A 106 0.11 -25.72 0.81
C ILE A 106 0.78 -26.99 0.25
N GLU A 107 0.46 -28.14 0.83
CA GLU A 107 0.94 -29.43 0.33
C GLU A 107 0.31 -29.74 -1.04
N GLU A 108 1.03 -30.46 -1.92
CA GLU A 108 0.54 -30.74 -3.29
C GLU A 108 -0.80 -31.50 -3.28
N GLU A 109 -0.99 -32.44 -2.34
CA GLU A 109 -2.25 -33.16 -2.17
C GLU A 109 -3.46 -32.27 -1.78
N ASP A 110 -3.20 -31.04 -1.36
CA ASP A 110 -4.22 -30.10 -0.86
C ASP A 110 -4.65 -29.07 -1.90
N GLU A 111 -4.06 -29.08 -3.11
CA GLU A 111 -4.31 -28.11 -4.20
C GLU A 111 -5.81 -27.84 -4.43
N ARG A 112 -6.63 -28.89 -4.34
CA ARG A 112 -8.07 -28.88 -4.66
C ARG A 112 -8.98 -28.90 -3.44
N LYS A 113 -8.46 -28.65 -2.23
CA LYS A 113 -9.24 -28.64 -0.98
C LYS A 113 -9.88 -27.29 -0.66
N PHE A 114 -9.65 -26.28 -1.48
CA PHE A 114 -10.18 -24.92 -1.32
C PHE A 114 -11.42 -24.71 -2.19
N ASP A 115 -12.31 -23.81 -1.76
CA ASP A 115 -13.52 -23.42 -2.53
C ASP A 115 -13.21 -22.56 -3.78
N PHE A 116 -11.93 -22.24 -3.97
CA PHE A 116 -11.35 -21.47 -5.07
C PHE A 116 -10.08 -22.16 -5.58
N ASP A 117 -9.68 -21.85 -6.81
CA ASP A 117 -8.44 -22.36 -7.39
C ASP A 117 -7.24 -21.59 -6.83
N ILE A 118 -6.25 -22.29 -6.26
CA ILE A 118 -5.04 -21.63 -5.75
C ILE A 118 -4.17 -21.04 -6.86
N LEU A 119 -4.40 -21.42 -8.13
CA LEU A 119 -3.74 -20.87 -9.31
C LEU A 119 -4.46 -19.65 -9.89
N ASP A 120 -5.60 -19.26 -9.32
CA ASP A 120 -6.33 -18.04 -9.69
C ASP A 120 -5.74 -16.81 -8.98
N ALA A 121 -5.06 -15.96 -9.74
CA ALA A 121 -4.44 -14.72 -9.24
C ALA A 121 -5.47 -13.70 -8.71
N THR A 122 -6.77 -13.87 -8.99
CA THR A 122 -7.84 -13.05 -8.41
C THR A 122 -8.23 -13.51 -7.00
N LYS A 123 -7.63 -14.61 -6.51
CA LYS A 123 -7.96 -15.23 -5.22
C LYS A 123 -6.81 -15.10 -4.22
N LEU A 124 -7.12 -14.59 -3.05
CA LEU A 124 -6.27 -14.66 -1.85
C LEU A 124 -6.50 -15.98 -1.12
N ILE A 125 -5.53 -16.34 -0.26
CA ILE A 125 -5.68 -17.42 0.72
C ILE A 125 -5.78 -16.74 2.08
N SER A 126 -6.93 -16.85 2.76
CA SER A 126 -7.14 -16.23 4.06
C SER A 126 -6.13 -16.78 5.08
N GLU A 127 -5.59 -15.92 5.94
CA GLU A 127 -4.58 -16.33 6.94
C GLU A 127 -5.15 -17.29 8.00
N GLU A 128 -6.48 -17.28 8.17
CA GLU A 128 -7.22 -18.23 9.03
C GLU A 128 -7.27 -19.64 8.44
N LEU A 129 -7.12 -19.79 7.12
CA LEU A 129 -7.05 -21.09 6.44
C LEU A 129 -5.61 -21.60 6.35
N VAL A 130 -4.70 -20.72 5.94
CA VAL A 130 -3.27 -21.04 5.84
C VAL A 130 -2.49 -19.89 6.47
N PRO A 131 -1.93 -20.07 7.68
CA PRO A 131 -1.21 -19.01 8.37
C PRO A 131 0.10 -18.68 7.65
N VAL A 132 0.53 -17.42 7.78
CA VAL A 132 1.82 -16.96 7.25
C VAL A 132 2.96 -17.41 8.17
N ILE A 133 3.86 -18.23 7.64
CA ILE A 133 5.08 -18.66 8.32
C ILE A 133 6.19 -17.64 8.06
N LYS A 134 6.72 -17.04 9.12
CA LYS A 134 7.78 -16.04 9.07
C LYS A 134 9.13 -16.71 8.78
N LEU A 135 9.86 -16.22 7.78
CA LEU A 135 11.12 -16.80 7.32
C LEU A 135 12.35 -15.93 7.64
N GLY A 136 12.20 -14.60 7.61
CA GLY A 136 13.32 -13.70 7.78
C GLY A 136 12.91 -12.23 7.65
N LYS A 137 13.90 -11.33 7.65
CA LYS A 137 13.66 -9.88 7.63
C LYS A 137 14.50 -9.19 6.56
N MET A 138 13.87 -8.25 5.84
CA MET A 138 14.53 -7.31 4.95
C MET A 138 14.62 -5.95 5.63
N VAL A 139 15.79 -5.30 5.51
CA VAL A 139 16.05 -3.95 6.01
C VAL A 139 16.58 -3.11 4.87
N LEU A 140 15.94 -1.97 4.56
CA LEU A 140 16.46 -1.01 3.59
C LEU A 140 17.29 0.04 4.34
N ASN A 141 18.62 0.01 4.17
CA ASN A 141 19.53 0.79 5.00
C ASN A 141 20.43 1.77 4.25
N ARG A 142 20.26 1.91 2.94
CA ARG A 142 21.04 2.85 2.12
C ARG A 142 20.23 3.32 0.92
N ASN A 143 20.30 4.62 0.65
CA ASN A 143 19.77 5.20 -0.58
C ASN A 143 20.71 4.91 -1.76
N VAL A 144 20.19 5.11 -2.97
CA VAL A 144 20.98 5.08 -4.20
C VAL A 144 21.86 6.32 -4.29
N ASP A 145 23.04 6.20 -4.90
CA ASP A 145 23.93 7.34 -5.16
C ASP A 145 23.45 8.11 -6.40
N ASN A 146 22.89 7.39 -7.38
CA ASN A 146 22.34 8.00 -8.59
C ASN A 146 21.00 7.35 -8.99
N TYR A 147 19.92 8.13 -8.91
CA TYR A 147 18.56 7.64 -9.20
C TYR A 147 18.44 7.01 -10.59
N PHE A 148 19.00 7.64 -11.63
CA PHE A 148 18.88 7.09 -12.99
C PHE A 148 19.69 5.80 -13.13
N ALA A 149 20.95 5.82 -12.67
CA ALA A 149 21.86 4.70 -12.85
C ALA A 149 21.41 3.43 -12.11
N GLU A 150 20.75 3.60 -10.97
CA GLU A 150 20.35 2.51 -10.08
C GLU A 150 18.83 2.26 -10.12
N THR A 151 18.00 3.25 -9.77
CA THR A 151 16.54 3.07 -9.69
C THR A 151 15.88 3.00 -11.06
N GLU A 152 16.22 3.88 -12.00
CA GLU A 152 15.56 3.91 -13.31
C GLU A 152 16.02 2.73 -14.19
N GLN A 153 17.27 2.30 -14.07
CA GLN A 153 17.83 1.22 -14.88
C GLN A 153 17.73 -0.18 -14.26
N VAL A 154 17.25 -0.33 -13.02
CA VAL A 154 17.02 -1.66 -12.43
C VAL A 154 15.99 -2.43 -13.26
N ALA A 155 16.22 -3.73 -13.44
CA ALA A 155 15.33 -4.64 -14.17
C ALA A 155 14.98 -5.85 -13.31
N PHE A 156 13.76 -5.85 -12.75
CA PHE A 156 13.17 -7.04 -12.14
C PHE A 156 12.54 -7.92 -13.22
N CYS A 157 12.50 -9.24 -12.99
CA CYS A 157 11.86 -10.19 -13.89
C CYS A 157 11.44 -11.44 -13.13
N LEU A 158 10.21 -11.91 -13.34
CA LEU A 158 9.72 -13.13 -12.67
C LEU A 158 10.45 -14.40 -13.15
N SER A 159 11.07 -14.36 -14.32
CA SER A 159 11.89 -15.46 -14.83
C SER A 159 13.25 -15.58 -14.13
N HIS A 160 13.62 -14.59 -13.29
CA HIS A 160 14.84 -14.64 -12.47
C HIS A 160 14.62 -15.53 -11.24
N MET A 161 14.57 -16.84 -11.47
CA MET A 161 14.43 -17.84 -10.41
C MET A 161 15.78 -18.44 -10.02
N VAL A 162 15.83 -19.02 -8.83
CA VAL A 162 16.97 -19.76 -8.30
C VAL A 162 16.57 -21.20 -7.99
N PRO A 163 17.50 -22.18 -8.05
CA PRO A 163 17.21 -23.56 -7.66
C PRO A 163 16.53 -23.63 -6.28
N GLY A 164 15.48 -24.44 -6.18
CA GLY A 164 14.64 -24.56 -4.98
C GLY A 164 13.33 -23.74 -5.05
N ILE A 165 13.16 -22.89 -6.06
CA ILE A 165 11.90 -22.19 -6.33
C ILE A 165 11.51 -22.40 -7.80
N ASP A 166 10.24 -22.71 -8.06
CA ASP A 166 9.72 -22.99 -9.40
C ASP A 166 8.33 -22.36 -9.61
N PHE A 167 7.82 -22.43 -10.84
CA PHE A 167 6.54 -21.85 -11.22
C PHE A 167 5.36 -22.81 -10.98
N SER A 168 4.16 -22.24 -10.96
CA SER A 168 2.90 -22.96 -11.10
C SER A 168 2.24 -22.65 -12.45
N ASN A 169 1.09 -23.27 -12.71
CA ASN A 169 0.28 -23.03 -13.92
C ASN A 169 -0.71 -21.86 -13.78
N ASP A 170 -0.49 -20.93 -12.85
CA ASP A 170 -1.23 -19.66 -12.82
C ASP A 170 -1.11 -18.95 -14.18
N PRO A 171 -2.23 -18.74 -14.92
CA PRO A 171 -2.18 -18.27 -16.29
C PRO A 171 -1.69 -16.81 -16.41
N LEU A 172 -1.84 -16.01 -15.35
CA LEU A 172 -1.32 -14.64 -15.32
C LEU A 172 0.19 -14.65 -15.09
N LEU A 173 0.68 -15.51 -14.19
CA LEU A 173 2.12 -15.73 -13.97
C LEU A 173 2.82 -16.17 -15.27
N GLN A 174 2.25 -17.14 -15.98
CA GLN A 174 2.80 -17.68 -17.23
C GLN A 174 3.00 -16.59 -18.30
N GLY A 175 2.04 -15.67 -18.46
CA GLY A 175 2.19 -14.53 -19.37
C GLY A 175 3.27 -13.53 -18.92
N ARG A 176 3.42 -13.31 -17.61
CA ARG A 176 4.43 -12.40 -17.05
C ARG A 176 5.86 -12.91 -17.26
N ILE A 177 6.11 -14.21 -17.16
CA ILE A 177 7.44 -14.82 -17.39
C ILE A 177 8.01 -14.44 -18.78
N PHE A 178 7.14 -14.20 -19.78
CA PHE A 178 7.55 -13.65 -21.07
C PHE A 178 7.83 -12.13 -21.03
N SER A 179 6.87 -11.35 -20.51
CA SER A 179 6.85 -9.89 -20.68
C SER A 179 8.05 -9.15 -20.08
N TYR A 180 8.52 -9.55 -18.90
CA TYR A 180 9.55 -8.79 -18.18
C TYR A 180 10.89 -8.80 -18.90
N LEU A 181 11.23 -9.86 -19.62
CA LEU A 181 12.45 -9.91 -20.44
C LEU A 181 12.29 -9.07 -21.71
N ASP A 182 11.17 -9.24 -22.40
CA ASP A 182 10.88 -8.57 -23.68
C ASP A 182 10.92 -7.05 -23.54
N THR A 183 10.29 -6.49 -22.50
CA THR A 183 10.24 -5.03 -22.31
C THR A 183 11.63 -4.40 -22.13
N GLN A 184 12.61 -5.13 -21.56
CA GLN A 184 13.96 -4.59 -21.34
C GLN A 184 14.72 -4.38 -22.63
N LEU A 185 14.42 -5.17 -23.68
CA LEU A 185 15.10 -5.06 -24.97
C LEU A 185 14.95 -3.66 -25.56
N LYS A 186 13.80 -3.02 -25.34
CA LYS A 186 13.57 -1.63 -25.73
C LYS A 186 13.94 -0.65 -24.61
N ARG A 187 13.46 -0.88 -23.38
CA ARG A 187 13.62 0.05 -22.26
C ARG A 187 15.09 0.31 -21.92
N LEU A 188 15.92 -0.72 -21.95
CA LEU A 188 17.34 -0.68 -21.60
C LEU A 188 18.26 -0.87 -22.82
N GLY A 189 17.72 -0.69 -24.02
CA GLY A 189 18.51 -0.55 -25.25
C GLY A 189 19.07 -1.84 -25.85
N GLY A 190 18.82 -3.02 -25.27
CA GLY A 190 19.19 -4.29 -25.88
C GLY A 190 19.30 -5.46 -24.90
N PRO A 191 19.83 -6.62 -25.33
CA PRO A 191 19.89 -7.84 -24.52
C PRO A 191 20.96 -7.81 -23.41
N ASN A 192 21.87 -6.84 -23.43
CA ASN A 192 22.96 -6.70 -22.45
C ASN A 192 22.57 -5.89 -21.19
N PHE A 193 21.28 -5.69 -20.92
CA PHE A 193 20.82 -4.93 -19.75
C PHE A 193 21.27 -5.54 -18.39
N HIS A 194 21.56 -6.83 -18.37
CA HIS A 194 22.13 -7.53 -17.22
C HIS A 194 23.57 -7.12 -16.89
N GLU A 195 24.26 -6.41 -17.80
CA GLU A 195 25.60 -5.87 -17.58
C GLU A 195 25.58 -4.45 -16.99
N ILE A 196 24.41 -3.79 -16.93
CA ILE A 196 24.26 -2.51 -16.24
C ILE A 196 24.56 -2.73 -14.74
N PRO A 197 25.37 -1.87 -14.08
CA PRO A 197 25.91 -2.14 -12.75
C PRO A 197 24.91 -2.64 -11.70
N ILE A 198 23.72 -2.04 -11.61
CA ILE A 198 22.68 -2.41 -10.63
C ILE A 198 22.03 -3.77 -10.89
N ASN A 199 22.08 -4.26 -12.14
CA ASN A 199 21.47 -5.54 -12.55
C ASN A 199 22.44 -6.72 -12.54
N ARG A 200 23.75 -6.46 -12.32
CA ARG A 200 24.76 -7.51 -12.40
C ARG A 200 24.63 -8.49 -11.24
N SER A 201 24.74 -9.78 -11.56
CA SER A 201 24.96 -10.80 -10.54
C SER A 201 26.26 -10.52 -9.80
N ILE A 202 26.23 -10.73 -8.48
CA ILE A 202 27.45 -10.78 -7.66
C ILE A 202 28.24 -12.08 -7.90
N ALA A 203 27.58 -13.14 -8.37
CA ALA A 203 28.20 -14.40 -8.73
C ALA A 203 28.72 -14.37 -10.17
N PRO A 204 29.87 -15.01 -10.47
CA PRO A 204 30.40 -15.07 -11.83
C PRO A 204 29.43 -15.71 -12.83
N ILE A 205 29.25 -15.09 -13.99
CA ILE A 205 28.40 -15.61 -15.07
C ILE A 205 29.29 -16.12 -16.21
N HIS A 206 29.09 -17.38 -16.60
CA HIS A 206 29.77 -17.97 -17.75
C HIS A 206 28.76 -18.67 -18.65
N ASN A 207 28.63 -18.21 -19.89
CA ASN A 207 27.77 -18.80 -20.90
C ASN A 207 28.34 -18.58 -22.31
N ASN A 208 27.61 -19.04 -23.32
CA ASN A 208 27.99 -18.94 -24.72
C ASN A 208 27.34 -17.76 -25.47
N GLN A 209 26.58 -16.89 -24.79
CA GLN A 209 26.00 -15.70 -25.41
C GLN A 209 27.11 -14.67 -25.70
N ARG A 210 27.01 -13.96 -26.83
CA ARG A 210 27.97 -12.97 -27.32
C ARG A 210 27.24 -11.76 -27.90
N ASP A 211 28.02 -10.71 -28.19
CA ASP A 211 27.60 -9.52 -28.93
C ASP A 211 26.42 -8.77 -28.29
N GLY A 212 25.52 -8.21 -29.10
CA GLY A 212 24.44 -7.34 -28.66
C GLY A 212 24.87 -5.88 -28.44
N HIS A 213 23.91 -4.97 -28.44
CA HIS A 213 24.15 -3.54 -28.23
C HIS A 213 24.82 -3.29 -26.87
N MET A 214 25.79 -2.36 -26.83
CA MET A 214 26.52 -1.95 -25.62
C MET A 214 27.14 -3.12 -24.82
N ARG A 215 27.65 -4.14 -25.52
CA ARG A 215 28.38 -5.25 -24.89
C ARG A 215 29.59 -4.73 -24.11
N GLN A 216 29.60 -4.96 -22.79
CA GLN A 216 30.69 -4.57 -21.89
C GLN A 216 31.66 -5.73 -21.65
N THR A 217 31.14 -6.94 -21.43
CA THR A 217 32.00 -8.10 -21.15
C THR A 217 32.74 -8.56 -22.40
N ILE A 218 34.07 -8.55 -22.35
CA ILE A 218 34.93 -9.16 -23.37
C ILE A 218 35.13 -10.64 -23.01
N ASN A 219 34.39 -11.54 -23.66
CA ASN A 219 34.57 -12.97 -23.46
C ASN A 219 35.88 -13.45 -24.11
N LYS A 220 36.71 -14.18 -23.36
CA LYS A 220 37.96 -14.77 -23.86
C LYS A 220 37.69 -16.12 -24.54
N GLY A 221 38.54 -16.47 -25.51
CA GLY A 221 38.51 -17.76 -26.21
C GLY A 221 37.88 -17.66 -27.61
N ASN A 222 37.99 -18.75 -28.37
CA ASN A 222 37.56 -18.86 -29.77
C ASN A 222 36.24 -19.64 -29.94
N VAL A 223 35.48 -19.85 -28.86
CA VAL A 223 34.22 -20.60 -28.86
C VAL A 223 33.06 -19.75 -28.32
N ALA A 224 31.90 -19.86 -28.96
CA ALA A 224 30.64 -19.21 -28.59
C ALA A 224 29.43 -20.17 -28.70
N TYR A 225 29.65 -21.48 -28.57
CA TYR A 225 28.61 -22.51 -28.67
C TYR A 225 28.81 -23.66 -27.67
N GLY A 226 27.72 -24.35 -27.35
CA GLY A 226 27.68 -25.49 -26.42
C GLY A 226 27.99 -26.83 -27.10
N VAL A 227 28.60 -27.74 -26.33
CA VAL A 227 29.34 -28.93 -26.77
C VAL A 227 30.42 -28.58 -27.79
N ASN A 228 31.66 -28.40 -27.32
CA ASN A 228 32.80 -28.03 -28.14
C ASN A 228 34.05 -28.79 -27.71
N LYS A 229 34.98 -29.06 -28.64
CA LYS A 229 36.29 -29.66 -28.34
C LYS A 229 37.41 -28.63 -28.19
N LEU A 230 37.22 -27.44 -28.74
CA LEU A 230 38.26 -26.40 -28.79
C LEU A 230 38.51 -25.74 -27.43
N ASN A 231 37.58 -25.88 -26.47
CA ASN A 231 37.66 -25.35 -25.12
C ASN A 231 37.18 -26.38 -24.08
N ASP A 232 37.43 -27.68 -24.31
CA ASP A 232 37.08 -28.79 -23.42
C ASP A 232 35.61 -28.79 -22.91
N GLY A 233 34.70 -28.30 -23.76
CA GLY A 233 33.28 -28.18 -23.45
C GLY A 233 32.92 -27.09 -22.43
N TYR A 234 33.84 -26.20 -22.06
CA TYR A 234 33.56 -25.08 -21.16
C TYR A 234 32.85 -23.91 -21.87
N PRO A 235 31.95 -23.17 -21.15
CA PRO A 235 31.44 -23.50 -19.81
C PRO A 235 30.52 -24.73 -19.85
N LYS A 236 30.63 -25.59 -18.83
CA LYS A 236 29.88 -26.85 -18.73
C LYS A 236 28.51 -26.62 -18.07
N GLN A 237 27.54 -27.46 -18.43
CA GLN A 237 26.27 -27.54 -17.70
C GLN A 237 26.52 -28.12 -16.30
N ALA A 238 25.92 -27.52 -15.28
CA ALA A 238 25.90 -28.06 -13.92
C ALA A 238 24.81 -29.15 -13.82
N LYS A 239 25.09 -30.25 -13.13
CA LYS A 239 24.06 -31.25 -12.80
C LYS A 239 23.08 -30.68 -11.79
N ALA A 240 21.88 -31.28 -11.70
CA ALA A 240 20.91 -30.96 -10.63
C ALA A 240 21.54 -31.12 -9.23
N SER A 241 22.29 -32.21 -9.01
CA SER A 241 23.02 -32.49 -7.78
C SER A 241 24.14 -31.49 -7.45
N GLU A 242 24.57 -30.69 -8.43
CA GLU A 242 25.60 -29.65 -8.32
C GLU A 242 24.96 -28.23 -8.26
N GLY A 243 23.63 -28.14 -8.13
CA GLY A 243 22.89 -26.88 -8.07
C GLY A 243 22.42 -26.34 -9.42
N GLY A 244 22.47 -27.13 -10.49
CA GLY A 244 21.86 -26.77 -11.77
C GLY A 244 20.33 -26.68 -11.64
N PHE A 245 19.72 -25.63 -12.18
CA PHE A 245 18.26 -25.46 -12.16
C PHE A 245 17.59 -26.60 -12.94
N THR A 246 16.58 -27.21 -12.32
CA THR A 246 15.71 -28.21 -12.95
C THR A 246 14.27 -27.90 -12.60
N SER A 247 13.41 -27.81 -13.61
CA SER A 247 11.98 -27.70 -13.40
C SER A 247 11.42 -28.97 -12.76
N THR A 248 10.41 -28.77 -11.92
CA THR A 248 9.64 -29.82 -11.28
C THR A 248 8.97 -30.70 -12.34
N TYR A 249 8.97 -32.02 -12.13
CA TYR A 249 8.31 -32.97 -13.03
C TYR A 249 6.79 -32.98 -12.83
N GLU A 250 6.15 -31.86 -13.16
CA GLU A 250 4.69 -31.75 -13.13
C GLU A 250 4.04 -32.58 -14.24
N ARG A 251 3.01 -33.35 -13.88
CA ARG A 251 2.18 -34.07 -14.86
C ARG A 251 1.25 -33.09 -15.57
N VAL A 252 1.45 -32.92 -16.87
CA VAL A 252 0.56 -32.13 -17.73
C VAL A 252 -0.27 -33.07 -18.61
N GLU A 253 -1.59 -32.95 -18.53
CA GLU A 253 -2.53 -33.72 -19.33
C GLU A 253 -3.69 -32.80 -19.78
N GLY A 254 -3.95 -32.74 -21.08
CA GLY A 254 -5.01 -31.90 -21.63
C GLY A 254 -4.86 -31.63 -23.12
N HIS A 255 -5.81 -30.88 -23.68
CA HIS A 255 -5.78 -30.42 -25.07
C HIS A 255 -5.24 -28.99 -25.17
N LYS A 256 -4.66 -28.65 -26.32
CA LYS A 256 -4.29 -27.25 -26.62
C LYS A 256 -5.56 -26.44 -26.88
N ILE A 257 -5.93 -25.57 -25.94
CA ILE A 257 -7.16 -24.78 -25.98
C ILE A 257 -6.90 -23.33 -25.55
N ARG A 258 -7.79 -22.41 -25.93
CA ARG A 258 -7.87 -21.05 -25.39
C ARG A 258 -9.15 -20.94 -24.58
N LEU A 259 -9.09 -21.34 -23.32
CA LEU A 259 -10.24 -21.41 -22.44
C LEU A 259 -9.80 -21.11 -21.00
N ARG A 260 -10.65 -20.41 -20.25
CA ARG A 260 -10.44 -20.20 -18.81
C ARG A 260 -11.06 -21.36 -18.03
N SER A 261 -10.34 -21.90 -17.04
CA SER A 261 -10.87 -22.99 -16.21
C SER A 261 -12.18 -22.59 -15.53
N LYS A 262 -13.14 -23.54 -15.44
CA LYS A 262 -14.39 -23.35 -14.71
C LYS A 262 -14.17 -23.04 -13.21
N SER A 263 -13.04 -23.47 -12.65
CA SER A 263 -12.65 -23.18 -11.26
C SER A 263 -12.39 -21.69 -10.99
N PHE A 264 -12.19 -20.87 -12.05
CA PHE A 264 -11.96 -19.43 -11.94
C PHE A 264 -13.28 -18.62 -12.00
N VAL A 265 -14.42 -19.30 -12.22
CA VAL A 265 -15.75 -18.67 -12.38
C VAL A 265 -16.42 -18.52 -11.01
N ASP A 266 -15.80 -17.69 -10.18
CA ASP A 266 -16.31 -17.20 -8.91
C ASP A 266 -15.74 -15.79 -8.72
N HIS A 267 -16.55 -14.79 -9.02
CA HIS A 267 -16.07 -13.41 -9.15
C HIS A 267 -16.40 -12.55 -7.94
N TYR A 268 -17.35 -12.97 -7.11
CA TYR A 268 -17.91 -12.15 -6.05
C TYR A 268 -17.60 -12.64 -4.64
N SER A 269 -17.31 -13.94 -4.44
CA SER A 269 -17.20 -14.50 -3.08
C SER A 269 -16.07 -13.87 -2.28
N GLN A 270 -14.89 -13.66 -2.88
CA GLN A 270 -13.78 -13.01 -2.19
C GLN A 270 -13.90 -11.49 -2.13
N ALA A 271 -14.60 -10.86 -3.08
CA ALA A 271 -14.98 -9.45 -2.93
C ALA A 271 -15.86 -9.26 -1.69
N ARG A 272 -16.82 -10.16 -1.46
CA ARG A 272 -17.69 -10.13 -0.27
C ARG A 272 -16.93 -10.45 1.01
N LEU A 273 -16.03 -11.43 0.97
CA LEU A 273 -15.12 -11.73 2.08
C LEU A 273 -14.34 -10.47 2.49
N PHE A 274 -13.74 -9.77 1.53
CA PHE A 274 -13.00 -8.53 1.78
C PHE A 274 -13.91 -7.47 2.40
N TRP A 275 -15.06 -7.17 1.79
CA TRP A 275 -16.05 -6.22 2.30
C TRP A 275 -16.47 -6.54 3.75
N ASN A 276 -16.81 -7.79 4.04
CA ASN A 276 -17.22 -8.24 5.37
C ASN A 276 -16.12 -8.11 6.43
N SER A 277 -14.86 -8.10 6.00
CA SER A 277 -13.70 -8.00 6.89
C SER A 277 -13.36 -6.57 7.30
N GLN A 278 -13.97 -5.57 6.64
CA GLN A 278 -13.70 -4.17 6.89
C GLN A 278 -14.50 -3.64 8.09
N THR A 279 -13.88 -2.76 8.87
CA THR A 279 -14.57 -1.97 9.91
C THR A 279 -15.57 -0.99 9.30
N ALA A 280 -16.43 -0.38 10.13
CA ALA A 280 -17.41 0.60 9.67
C ALA A 280 -16.76 1.81 8.95
N ALA A 281 -15.61 2.28 9.46
CA ALA A 281 -14.85 3.38 8.84
C ALA A 281 -14.28 2.96 7.48
N GLU A 282 -13.64 1.79 7.40
CA GLU A 282 -13.08 1.28 6.14
C GLU A 282 -14.17 1.03 5.08
N LYS A 283 -15.33 0.48 5.49
CA LYS A 283 -16.50 0.35 4.61
C LYS A 283 -16.98 1.70 4.08
N MET A 284 -17.07 2.70 4.95
CA MET A 284 -17.43 4.07 4.55
C MET A 284 -16.40 4.63 3.55
N HIS A 285 -15.11 4.40 3.75
CA HIS A 285 -14.08 4.88 2.81
C HIS A 285 -14.20 4.21 1.43
N ILE A 286 -14.44 2.90 1.37
CA ILE A 286 -14.71 2.19 0.10
C ILE A 286 -15.91 2.81 -0.63
N VAL A 287 -17.00 3.06 0.09
CA VAL A 287 -18.20 3.70 -0.47
C VAL A 287 -17.88 5.11 -0.97
N LYS A 288 -17.14 5.92 -0.22
CA LYS A 288 -16.75 7.28 -0.62
C LYS A 288 -15.86 7.27 -1.86
N ALA A 289 -14.89 6.35 -1.92
CA ALA A 289 -14.02 6.19 -3.08
C ALA A 289 -14.83 5.81 -4.33
N LEU A 290 -15.74 4.82 -4.22
CA LEU A 290 -16.62 4.43 -5.32
C LEU A 290 -17.55 5.56 -5.76
N ARG A 291 -18.16 6.29 -4.83
CA ARG A 291 -18.98 7.48 -5.14
C ARG A 291 -18.18 8.55 -5.86
N PHE A 292 -16.97 8.84 -5.38
CA PHE A 292 -16.07 9.82 -5.99
C PHE A 292 -15.71 9.41 -7.41
N GLU A 293 -15.19 8.20 -7.60
CA GLU A 293 -14.69 7.72 -8.88
C GLU A 293 -15.81 7.54 -9.92
N LEU A 294 -16.95 6.96 -9.55
CA LEU A 294 -18.11 6.83 -10.44
C LEU A 294 -18.76 8.17 -10.74
N GLY A 295 -18.69 9.15 -9.83
CA GLY A 295 -19.12 10.53 -10.09
C GLY A 295 -18.33 11.23 -11.21
N HIS A 296 -17.14 10.71 -11.57
CA HIS A 296 -16.34 11.18 -12.71
C HIS A 296 -16.56 10.36 -13.99
N VAL A 297 -17.46 9.36 -13.98
CA VAL A 297 -17.87 8.61 -15.16
C VAL A 297 -19.04 9.34 -15.81
N ASN A 298 -18.93 9.63 -17.10
CA ASN A 298 -19.93 10.41 -17.83
C ASN A 298 -21.05 9.54 -18.43
N HIS A 299 -20.76 8.27 -18.70
CA HIS A 299 -21.75 7.34 -19.27
C HIS A 299 -22.55 6.66 -18.15
N MET A 300 -23.83 7.02 -18.03
CA MET A 300 -24.73 6.49 -17.00
C MET A 300 -24.83 4.95 -17.05
N GLU A 301 -24.86 4.35 -18.23
CA GLU A 301 -24.91 2.90 -18.40
C GLU A 301 -23.72 2.17 -17.75
N VAL A 302 -22.54 2.80 -17.72
CA VAL A 302 -21.35 2.26 -17.04
C VAL A 302 -21.52 2.33 -15.52
N GLN A 303 -22.10 3.41 -15.00
CA GLN A 303 -22.42 3.54 -13.57
C GLN A 303 -23.46 2.50 -13.14
N GLU A 304 -24.58 2.39 -13.87
CA GLU A 304 -25.64 1.41 -13.64
C GLU A 304 -25.11 -0.01 -13.62
N ARG A 305 -24.28 -0.35 -14.61
CA ARG A 305 -23.68 -1.68 -14.72
C ARG A 305 -22.68 -1.96 -13.59
N THR A 306 -21.89 -0.97 -13.18
CA THR A 306 -21.02 -1.10 -12.01
C THR A 306 -21.84 -1.34 -10.74
N LEU A 307 -22.96 -0.62 -10.55
CA LEU A 307 -23.86 -0.84 -9.41
C LEU A 307 -24.44 -2.27 -9.41
N MET A 308 -24.80 -2.81 -10.58
CA MET A 308 -25.23 -4.21 -10.71
C MET A 308 -24.14 -5.20 -10.27
N GLN A 309 -22.86 -4.94 -10.61
CA GLN A 309 -21.73 -5.76 -10.16
C GLN A 309 -21.55 -5.68 -8.63
N LEU A 310 -21.61 -4.46 -8.06
CA LEU A 310 -21.51 -4.27 -6.61
C LEU A 310 -22.63 -4.97 -5.86
N ALA A 311 -23.84 -4.99 -6.42
CA ALA A 311 -24.98 -5.69 -5.82
C ALA A 311 -24.79 -7.22 -5.74
N GLN A 312 -23.94 -7.80 -6.60
CA GLN A 312 -23.56 -9.21 -6.50
C GLN A 312 -22.61 -9.49 -5.34
N VAL A 313 -21.86 -8.47 -4.90
CA VAL A 313 -21.00 -8.56 -3.72
C VAL A 313 -21.87 -8.44 -2.46
N ASP A 314 -22.53 -7.29 -2.32
CA ASP A 314 -23.34 -6.95 -1.15
C ASP A 314 -24.33 -5.80 -1.47
N HIS A 315 -25.57 -5.94 -0.99
CA HIS A 315 -26.63 -4.98 -1.29
C HIS A 315 -26.45 -3.65 -0.55
N ASP A 316 -25.91 -3.66 0.67
CA ASP A 316 -25.63 -2.42 1.43
C ASP A 316 -24.57 -1.59 0.71
N LEU A 317 -23.48 -2.22 0.29
CA LEU A 317 -22.44 -1.58 -0.52
C LEU A 317 -23.02 -0.89 -1.77
N ALA A 318 -23.77 -1.64 -2.59
CA ALA A 318 -24.34 -1.09 -3.82
C ALA A 318 -25.33 0.05 -3.55
N SER A 319 -26.18 -0.10 -2.53
CA SER A 319 -27.20 0.89 -2.15
C SER A 319 -26.58 2.19 -1.67
N ARG A 320 -25.55 2.09 -0.81
CA ARG A 320 -24.81 3.25 -0.33
C ARG A 320 -24.08 3.93 -1.48
N VAL A 321 -23.47 3.21 -2.41
CA VAL A 321 -22.85 3.87 -3.58
C VAL A 321 -23.91 4.56 -4.44
N ALA A 322 -25.03 3.89 -4.76
CA ALA A 322 -26.11 4.42 -5.59
C ALA A 322 -26.72 5.71 -5.01
N GLU A 323 -26.94 5.77 -3.69
CA GLU A 323 -27.45 6.97 -3.00
C GLU A 323 -26.55 8.19 -3.27
N GLY A 324 -25.22 8.03 -3.18
CA GLY A 324 -24.28 9.12 -3.42
C GLY A 324 -24.20 9.57 -4.88
N LEU A 325 -24.63 8.71 -5.80
CA LEU A 325 -24.76 9.02 -7.23
C LEU A 325 -26.16 9.57 -7.57
N GLY A 326 -27.11 9.58 -6.63
CA GLY A 326 -28.50 9.96 -6.89
C GLY A 326 -29.26 8.95 -7.74
N MET A 327 -28.91 7.67 -7.65
CA MET A 327 -29.46 6.57 -8.46
C MET A 327 -30.13 5.50 -7.58
N ALA A 328 -31.00 4.69 -8.18
CA ALA A 328 -31.41 3.41 -7.60
C ALA A 328 -30.43 2.31 -8.03
N VAL A 329 -30.33 1.23 -7.24
CA VAL A 329 -29.58 0.03 -7.67
C VAL A 329 -30.38 -0.69 -8.77
N PRO A 330 -29.86 -0.80 -10.01
CA PRO A 330 -30.57 -1.49 -11.08
C PRO A 330 -30.68 -3.00 -10.81
N SER A 331 -31.75 -3.64 -11.28
CA SER A 331 -31.85 -5.10 -11.22
C SER A 331 -30.87 -5.76 -12.20
N ALA A 332 -30.19 -6.80 -11.75
CA ALA A 332 -29.36 -7.66 -12.59
C ALA A 332 -30.15 -8.81 -13.26
N ASP A 333 -31.47 -8.89 -13.04
CA ASP A 333 -32.31 -9.96 -13.58
C ASP A 333 -32.27 -9.95 -15.12
N GLY A 334 -31.87 -11.08 -15.71
CA GLY A 334 -31.75 -11.21 -17.17
C GLY A 334 -30.57 -10.45 -17.79
N VAL A 335 -29.71 -9.83 -16.98
CA VAL A 335 -28.50 -9.13 -17.45
C VAL A 335 -27.33 -10.11 -17.48
N GLN A 336 -26.68 -10.26 -18.64
CA GLN A 336 -25.39 -10.95 -18.72
C GLN A 336 -24.33 -10.06 -18.06
N LEU A 337 -23.88 -10.41 -16.85
CA LEU A 337 -22.94 -9.59 -16.07
C LEU A 337 -21.50 -9.71 -16.57
N ASN A 338 -21.04 -10.91 -16.89
CA ASN A 338 -19.74 -11.14 -17.50
C ASN A 338 -19.84 -11.11 -19.03
N LEU A 339 -19.23 -10.11 -19.67
CA LEU A 339 -19.13 -10.02 -21.13
C LEU A 339 -17.84 -10.62 -21.69
N ALA A 340 -16.89 -11.00 -20.83
CA ALA A 340 -15.63 -11.65 -21.22
C ALA A 340 -15.84 -13.14 -21.55
N VAL A 341 -16.64 -13.40 -22.59
CA VAL A 341 -16.97 -14.74 -23.06
C VAL A 341 -16.27 -14.98 -24.41
N PRO A 342 -15.53 -16.09 -24.59
CA PRO A 342 -14.98 -16.46 -25.89
C PRO A 342 -16.07 -16.59 -26.95
N ALA A 343 -15.75 -16.29 -28.23
CA ALA A 343 -16.73 -16.29 -29.32
C ALA A 343 -17.51 -17.62 -29.47
N ASP A 344 -16.84 -18.76 -29.26
CA ASP A 344 -17.44 -20.10 -29.31
C ASP A 344 -17.80 -20.65 -27.90
N GLY A 345 -17.76 -19.79 -26.88
CA GLY A 345 -18.04 -20.14 -25.49
C GLY A 345 -19.53 -20.14 -25.18
N ASP A 346 -19.98 -21.13 -24.43
CA ASP A 346 -21.31 -21.09 -23.81
C ASP A 346 -21.33 -20.04 -22.69
N VAL A 347 -22.10 -18.97 -22.88
CA VAL A 347 -22.22 -17.83 -21.95
C VAL A 347 -22.50 -18.27 -20.52
N ALA A 348 -23.34 -19.31 -20.32
CA ALA A 348 -23.72 -19.78 -19.00
C ALA A 348 -22.52 -20.31 -18.20
N HIS A 349 -21.49 -20.85 -18.88
CA HIS A 349 -20.29 -21.36 -18.22
C HIS A 349 -19.35 -20.27 -17.68
N TYR A 350 -19.55 -19.01 -18.07
CA TYR A 350 -18.69 -17.88 -17.68
C TYR A 350 -19.39 -16.90 -16.75
N GLN A 351 -20.67 -17.12 -16.42
CA GLN A 351 -21.36 -16.33 -15.41
C GLN A 351 -21.06 -16.90 -14.02
N SER A 352 -20.65 -16.04 -13.09
CA SER A 352 -20.47 -16.43 -11.69
C SER A 352 -21.80 -16.88 -11.09
N GLY A 353 -21.76 -17.95 -10.31
CA GLY A 353 -22.85 -18.30 -9.41
C GLY A 353 -23.00 -17.31 -8.24
N PRO A 354 -24.00 -17.53 -7.36
CA PRO A 354 -24.15 -16.74 -6.15
C PRO A 354 -22.92 -16.85 -5.25
N VAL A 355 -22.70 -15.83 -4.42
CA VAL A 355 -21.60 -15.81 -3.45
C VAL A 355 -21.63 -17.04 -2.55
N LYS A 356 -20.50 -17.73 -2.46
CA LYS A 356 -20.26 -18.80 -1.49
C LYS A 356 -19.94 -18.21 -0.12
N ASN A 357 -20.44 -18.83 0.95
CA ASN A 357 -20.15 -18.44 2.33
C ASN A 357 -20.36 -16.93 2.61
N ALA A 358 -21.57 -16.42 2.33
CA ALA A 358 -21.89 -14.99 2.35
C ALA A 358 -21.58 -14.22 3.66
N ASN A 359 -21.42 -14.92 4.78
CA ASN A 359 -21.08 -14.34 6.09
C ASN A 359 -19.60 -14.48 6.47
N ALA A 360 -18.77 -15.08 5.61
CA ALA A 360 -17.35 -15.22 5.86
C ALA A 360 -16.67 -13.85 5.96
N ASN A 361 -15.68 -13.76 6.85
CA ASN A 361 -14.77 -12.63 7.01
C ASN A 361 -13.37 -13.17 7.38
N SER A 362 -12.35 -12.33 7.21
CA SER A 362 -10.95 -12.57 7.54
C SER A 362 -10.39 -11.28 8.13
N PRO A 363 -10.33 -11.15 9.48
CA PRO A 363 -9.90 -9.92 10.14
C PRO A 363 -8.51 -9.42 9.71
N ALA A 364 -7.63 -10.30 9.22
CA ALA A 364 -6.33 -9.92 8.66
C ALA A 364 -6.41 -9.03 7.40
N LEU A 365 -7.58 -8.91 6.76
CA LEU A 365 -7.78 -8.06 5.59
C LEU A 365 -8.01 -6.59 5.95
N SER A 366 -8.46 -6.28 7.17
CA SER A 366 -8.59 -4.92 7.69
C SER A 366 -7.23 -4.33 8.04
N ILE A 367 -7.08 -3.02 7.87
CA ILE A 367 -5.92 -2.23 8.33
C ILE A 367 -6.22 -1.42 9.60
N ALA A 368 -7.35 -1.67 10.26
CA ALA A 368 -7.69 -1.01 11.51
C ALA A 368 -6.59 -1.24 12.55
N VAL A 369 -6.46 -0.31 13.51
CA VAL A 369 -5.43 -0.35 14.56
C VAL A 369 -5.51 -1.62 15.42
N ASP A 370 -6.72 -2.14 15.62
CA ASP A 370 -7.03 -3.34 16.39
C ASP A 370 -7.08 -4.62 15.55
N SER A 371 -6.82 -4.53 14.24
CA SER A 371 -6.74 -5.68 13.34
C SER A 371 -5.52 -6.58 13.67
N PRO A 372 -5.55 -7.88 13.34
CA PRO A 372 -4.42 -8.78 13.55
C PRO A 372 -3.10 -8.30 12.92
N ILE A 373 -3.16 -7.62 11.77
CA ILE A 373 -1.94 -7.17 11.07
C ILE A 373 -1.29 -5.95 11.72
N ASN A 374 -2.04 -5.18 12.51
CA ASN A 374 -1.58 -4.01 13.25
C ASN A 374 -1.48 -4.21 14.76
N GLN A 375 -1.88 -5.38 15.26
CA GLN A 375 -1.76 -5.73 16.66
C GLN A 375 -0.31 -5.54 17.17
N GLY A 376 -0.16 -4.71 18.21
CA GLY A 376 1.15 -4.38 18.79
C GLY A 376 2.00 -3.40 17.97
N LYS A 377 1.47 -2.79 16.91
CA LYS A 377 2.19 -1.86 16.02
C LYS A 377 1.79 -0.39 16.19
N GLY A 378 1.36 0.01 17.39
CA GLY A 378 0.97 1.38 17.76
C GLY A 378 2.14 2.31 18.12
N SER A 379 3.32 2.13 17.51
CA SER A 379 4.49 2.99 17.79
C SER A 379 4.41 4.31 17.03
N ILE A 380 4.97 5.38 17.61
CA ILE A 380 5.11 6.69 16.95
C ILE A 380 6.43 6.85 16.20
N LYS A 381 7.26 5.81 16.17
CA LYS A 381 8.55 5.84 15.47
C LYS A 381 8.35 6.27 14.02
N THR A 382 9.16 7.22 13.56
CA THR A 382 9.16 7.83 12.22
C THR A 382 7.97 8.74 11.89
N ARG A 383 6.98 8.88 12.77
CA ARG A 383 5.83 9.78 12.56
C ARG A 383 6.29 11.23 12.56
N GLN A 384 5.72 12.05 11.68
CA GLN A 384 6.00 13.47 11.53
C GLN A 384 4.99 14.30 12.32
N ILE A 385 5.44 15.12 13.26
CA ILE A 385 4.58 15.91 14.13
C ILE A 385 4.81 17.40 13.85
N ALA A 386 3.76 18.10 13.43
CA ALA A 386 3.82 19.56 13.27
C ALA A 386 3.64 20.25 14.61
N ILE A 387 4.55 21.16 14.96
CA ILE A 387 4.47 22.01 16.14
C ILE A 387 4.12 23.42 15.65
N LEU A 388 2.92 23.91 15.95
CA LEU A 388 2.45 25.23 15.52
C LEU A 388 2.78 26.27 16.59
N ALA A 389 3.59 27.26 16.23
CA ALA A 389 3.95 28.37 17.09
C ALA A 389 4.43 29.57 16.27
N THR A 390 4.37 30.78 16.84
CA THR A 390 5.02 31.99 16.30
C THR A 390 5.66 32.79 17.43
N ASP A 391 6.21 33.97 17.13
CA ASP A 391 6.84 34.82 18.14
C ASP A 391 5.95 35.03 19.36
N GLY A 392 6.55 34.94 20.54
CA GLY A 392 5.87 35.00 21.83
C GLY A 392 5.27 33.67 22.28
N ALA A 393 5.71 32.54 21.71
CA ALA A 393 5.40 31.20 22.20
C ALA A 393 6.26 30.80 23.42
N ASP A 394 5.82 29.77 24.14
CA ASP A 394 6.61 29.11 25.18
C ASP A 394 7.61 28.11 24.56
N VAL A 395 8.82 28.61 24.27
CA VAL A 395 9.89 27.83 23.64
C VAL A 395 10.40 26.70 24.56
N ALA A 396 10.34 26.88 25.88
CA ALA A 396 10.77 25.86 26.83
C ALA A 396 9.82 24.65 26.78
N ALA A 397 8.51 24.89 26.81
CA ALA A 397 7.50 23.85 26.67
C ALA A 397 7.56 23.15 25.29
N ILE A 398 7.81 23.91 24.21
CA ILE A 398 8.06 23.33 22.88
C ILE A 398 9.25 22.37 22.92
N GLY A 399 10.38 22.80 23.50
CA GLY A 399 11.59 21.98 23.60
C GLY A 399 11.38 20.69 24.41
N GLU A 400 10.65 20.77 25.53
CA GLU A 400 10.32 19.60 26.36
C GLU A 400 9.44 18.59 25.59
N LEU A 401 8.40 19.07 24.90
CA LEU A 401 7.54 18.21 24.09
C LEU A 401 8.32 17.56 22.93
N MET A 402 9.12 18.35 22.20
CA MET A 402 9.95 17.83 21.11
C MET A 402 10.90 16.75 21.59
N ALA A 403 11.61 16.99 22.69
CA ALA A 403 12.51 16.00 23.28
C ALA A 403 11.79 14.72 23.68
N THR A 404 10.58 14.83 24.24
CA THR A 404 9.76 13.68 24.63
C THR A 404 9.30 12.87 23.42
N LEU A 405 8.77 13.52 22.38
CA LEU A 405 8.32 12.86 21.15
C LEU A 405 9.48 12.21 20.38
N MET A 406 10.62 12.91 20.28
CA MET A 406 11.82 12.40 19.62
C MET A 406 12.45 11.23 20.40
N GLY A 407 12.33 11.22 21.73
CA GLY A 407 12.75 10.10 22.58
C GLY A 407 12.01 8.79 22.26
N GLU A 408 10.75 8.89 21.84
CA GLU A 408 9.91 7.77 21.36
C GLU A 408 10.09 7.49 19.85
N GLY A 409 11.02 8.20 19.19
CA GLY A 409 11.39 7.99 17.80
C GLY A 409 10.55 8.73 16.75
N ALA A 410 9.66 9.64 17.16
CA ALA A 410 8.99 10.54 16.23
C ALA A 410 9.95 11.63 15.71
N GLN A 411 9.53 12.30 14.65
CA GLN A 411 10.20 13.48 14.10
C GLN A 411 9.29 14.68 14.26
N THR A 412 9.85 15.82 14.68
CA THR A 412 9.08 17.03 14.96
C THR A 412 9.54 18.16 14.07
N ALA A 413 8.60 18.99 13.58
CA ALA A 413 8.91 20.17 12.80
C ALA A 413 8.13 21.38 13.30
N LEU A 414 8.84 22.49 13.56
CA LEU A 414 8.24 23.76 13.91
C LEU A 414 7.69 24.46 12.66
N VAL A 415 6.40 24.81 12.71
CA VAL A 415 5.66 25.51 11.66
C VAL A 415 5.18 26.86 12.20
N ALA A 416 5.58 27.94 11.52
CA ALA A 416 5.32 29.30 11.99
C ALA A 416 4.82 30.25 10.88
N THR A 417 4.55 31.50 11.24
CA THR A 417 4.10 32.55 10.30
C THR A 417 5.23 33.11 9.43
N HIS A 418 6.50 32.81 9.75
CA HIS A 418 7.68 33.25 8.99
C HIS A 418 8.81 32.21 9.13
N GLY A 419 9.85 32.30 8.31
CA GLY A 419 11.04 31.46 8.42
C GLY A 419 12.11 32.06 9.35
N GLY A 420 13.25 31.38 9.48
CA GLY A 420 14.34 31.82 10.36
C GLY A 420 14.14 31.31 11.78
N THR A 421 14.21 32.21 12.76
CA THR A 421 14.20 31.84 14.19
C THR A 421 12.97 32.42 14.88
N LEU A 422 12.26 31.60 15.64
CA LEU A 422 11.15 32.01 16.49
C LEU A 422 11.70 32.59 17.79
N LYS A 423 11.18 33.75 18.22
CA LYS A 423 11.53 34.37 19.51
C LYS A 423 10.45 34.07 20.54
N GLY A 424 10.81 33.33 21.58
CA GLY A 424 9.92 32.97 22.67
C GLY A 424 9.59 34.15 23.59
N GLN A 425 8.56 33.98 24.41
CA GLN A 425 8.15 34.97 25.40
C GLN A 425 9.27 35.31 26.42
N ASP A 426 10.16 34.35 26.69
CA ASP A 426 11.30 34.48 27.60
C ASP A 426 12.62 34.83 26.88
N GLY A 427 12.55 35.23 25.60
CA GLY A 427 13.72 35.59 24.79
C GLY A 427 14.54 34.41 24.27
N GLN A 428 14.14 33.16 24.57
CA GLN A 428 14.73 31.97 23.96
C GLN A 428 14.41 31.90 22.47
N GLU A 429 15.27 31.22 21.72
CA GLU A 429 15.20 31.15 20.27
C GLU A 429 15.22 29.70 19.79
N ILE A 430 14.39 29.37 18.79
CA ILE A 430 14.33 28.04 18.16
C ILE A 430 14.18 28.16 16.65
N LEU A 431 14.89 27.30 15.90
CA LEU A 431 14.87 27.30 14.44
C LEU A 431 13.51 26.84 13.91
N ILE A 432 12.98 27.57 12.94
CA ILE A 432 11.72 27.24 12.26
C ILE A 432 12.02 26.34 11.07
N ASN A 433 11.33 25.20 10.97
CA ASN A 433 11.46 24.28 9.85
C ASN A 433 10.64 24.73 8.65
N TRP A 434 9.39 25.16 8.90
CA TRP A 434 8.43 25.50 7.84
C TRP A 434 7.62 26.74 8.18
N THR A 435 7.09 27.38 7.15
CA THR A 435 6.04 28.38 7.28
C THR A 435 4.71 27.78 6.86
N PHE A 436 3.59 28.33 7.33
CA PHE A 436 2.27 27.88 6.88
C PHE A 436 2.06 27.98 5.36
N GLN A 437 2.87 28.79 4.66
CA GLN A 437 2.81 28.96 3.21
C GLN A 437 3.53 27.85 2.44
N ASN A 438 4.59 27.27 3.02
CA ASN A 438 5.44 26.28 2.33
C ASN A 438 5.27 24.85 2.86
N THR A 439 4.29 24.63 3.72
CA THR A 439 3.88 23.28 4.17
C THR A 439 2.36 23.18 4.32
N SER A 440 1.85 22.01 4.68
CA SER A 440 0.43 21.75 4.95
C SER A 440 0.29 20.60 5.93
N SER A 441 -0.84 20.55 6.65
CA SER A 441 -1.06 19.52 7.65
C SER A 441 -1.04 18.12 7.04
N VAL A 442 -1.39 17.95 5.76
CA VAL A 442 -1.38 16.67 5.04
C VAL A 442 -0.01 16.00 4.97
N LEU A 443 1.07 16.76 5.20
CA LEU A 443 2.45 16.24 5.22
C LEU A 443 2.88 15.73 6.59
N PHE A 444 2.02 15.84 7.61
CA PHE A 444 2.27 15.43 8.99
C PHE A 444 1.26 14.38 9.47
N ASP A 445 1.67 13.57 10.44
CA ASP A 445 0.81 12.56 11.08
C ASP A 445 -0.05 13.16 12.20
N ALA A 446 0.45 14.19 12.90
CA ALA A 446 -0.27 14.84 14.00
C ALA A 446 0.15 16.31 14.16
N VAL A 447 -0.64 17.06 14.94
CA VAL A 447 -0.46 18.50 15.15
C VAL A 447 -0.45 18.83 16.63
N TYR A 448 0.51 19.62 17.08
CA TYR A 448 0.52 20.24 18.40
C TYR A 448 0.52 21.76 18.28
N VAL A 449 -0.30 22.45 19.07
CA VAL A 449 -0.34 23.91 19.17
C VAL A 449 0.24 24.37 20.50
N ALA A 450 1.34 25.11 20.44
CA ALA A 450 2.05 25.59 21.62
C ALA A 450 1.32 26.75 22.33
N GLY A 451 1.56 26.86 23.64
CA GLY A 451 1.13 27.99 24.47
C GLY A 451 1.91 29.29 24.20
N GLY A 452 1.53 30.35 24.91
CA GLY A 452 2.08 31.69 24.75
C GLY A 452 1.05 32.64 24.14
N ALA A 453 0.55 33.57 24.96
CA ALA A 453 -0.60 34.40 24.64
C ALA A 453 -0.41 35.24 23.36
N ALA A 454 0.79 35.78 23.12
CA ALA A 454 1.09 36.55 21.92
C ALA A 454 1.10 35.68 20.66
N SER A 455 1.68 34.47 20.76
CA SER A 455 1.68 33.48 19.68
C SER A 455 0.25 33.03 19.35
N ALA A 456 -0.51 32.58 20.34
CA ALA A 456 -1.89 32.12 20.16
C ALA A 456 -2.79 33.20 19.53
N LYS A 457 -2.69 34.45 19.99
CA LYS A 457 -3.42 35.59 19.41
C LYS A 457 -3.07 35.82 17.95
N LYS A 458 -1.79 35.72 17.58
CA LYS A 458 -1.36 35.90 16.18
C LYS A 458 -1.82 34.74 15.30
N LEU A 459 -1.72 33.50 15.78
CA LEU A 459 -2.15 32.31 15.03
C LEU A 459 -3.67 32.26 14.83
N THR A 460 -4.46 32.66 15.82
CA THR A 460 -5.95 32.73 15.69
C THR A 460 -6.41 33.75 14.65
N GLN A 461 -5.57 34.74 14.33
CA GLN A 461 -5.83 35.74 13.29
C GLN A 461 -5.22 35.37 11.93
N ASP A 462 -4.43 34.29 11.88
CA ASP A 462 -3.78 33.80 10.67
C ASP A 462 -4.65 32.70 10.03
N ALA A 463 -5.16 32.99 8.83
CA ALA A 463 -6.07 32.08 8.13
C ALA A 463 -5.42 30.73 7.78
N ASP A 464 -4.11 30.70 7.53
CA ASP A 464 -3.40 29.47 7.20
C ASP A 464 -3.17 28.61 8.45
N ALA A 465 -2.87 29.21 9.59
CA ALA A 465 -2.78 28.49 10.87
C ALA A 465 -4.13 27.89 11.28
N VAL A 466 -5.22 28.65 11.15
CA VAL A 466 -6.60 28.16 11.42
C VAL A 466 -6.95 27.01 10.47
N ARG A 467 -6.66 27.15 9.17
CA ARG A 467 -6.86 26.11 8.16
C ARG A 467 -6.05 24.85 8.45
N PHE A 468 -4.81 24.99 8.92
CA PHE A 468 -3.94 23.87 9.25
C PHE A 468 -4.56 22.95 10.32
N VAL A 469 -5.11 23.53 11.39
CA VAL A 469 -5.81 22.78 12.44
C VAL A 469 -7.11 22.17 11.93
N ASN A 470 -7.88 22.95 11.16
CA ASN A 470 -9.13 22.49 10.54
C ASN A 470 -8.91 21.24 9.68
N GLU A 471 -7.91 21.29 8.81
CA GLU A 471 -7.53 20.20 7.91
C GLU A 471 -7.07 18.96 8.69
N ALA A 472 -6.18 19.13 9.67
CA ALA A 472 -5.74 18.03 10.52
C ALA A 472 -6.91 17.36 11.24
N PHE A 473 -7.89 18.15 11.70
CA PHE A 473 -9.08 17.63 12.37
C PHE A 473 -9.97 16.83 11.40
N ARG A 474 -10.21 17.38 10.20
CA ARG A 474 -10.98 16.73 9.13
C ARG A 474 -10.38 15.43 8.66
N HIS A 475 -9.04 15.34 8.62
CA HIS A 475 -8.32 14.11 8.30
C HIS A 475 -8.15 13.19 9.50
N CYS A 476 -8.91 13.41 10.58
CA CYS A 476 -8.96 12.56 11.78
C CYS A 476 -7.59 12.39 12.46
N LYS A 477 -6.69 13.36 12.33
CA LYS A 477 -5.37 13.30 12.95
C LYS A 477 -5.45 13.52 14.46
N PRO A 478 -4.52 12.93 15.23
CA PRO A 478 -4.27 13.34 16.61
C PRO A 478 -3.91 14.82 16.66
N ILE A 479 -4.52 15.57 17.58
CA ILE A 479 -4.25 16.99 17.79
C ILE A 479 -4.02 17.23 19.27
N ALA A 480 -2.99 18.00 19.62
CA ALA A 480 -2.76 18.44 20.98
C ALA A 480 -2.63 19.96 21.08
N ALA A 481 -3.00 20.53 22.23
CA ALA A 481 -2.75 21.95 22.53
C ALA A 481 -2.51 22.19 24.02
N SER A 482 -1.58 23.08 24.34
CA SER A 482 -1.27 23.49 25.72
C SER A 482 -1.63 24.96 25.96
N ALA A 483 -2.06 25.29 27.18
CA ALA A 483 -2.28 26.67 27.65
C ALA A 483 -3.11 27.50 26.64
N GLU A 484 -2.62 28.67 26.21
CA GLU A 484 -3.33 29.54 25.27
C GLU A 484 -3.45 28.96 23.85
N GLY A 485 -2.65 27.95 23.49
CA GLY A 485 -2.74 27.27 22.20
C GLY A 485 -4.11 26.63 21.95
N VAL A 486 -4.86 26.30 23.01
CA VAL A 486 -6.25 25.81 22.95
C VAL A 486 -7.17 26.80 22.23
N GLN A 487 -6.88 28.11 22.28
CA GLN A 487 -7.65 29.14 21.59
C GLN A 487 -7.62 28.97 20.07
N LEU A 488 -6.52 28.46 19.50
CA LEU A 488 -6.44 28.17 18.07
C LEU A 488 -7.36 27.02 17.68
N LEU A 489 -7.48 25.98 18.52
CA LEU A 489 -8.42 24.88 18.27
C LEU A 489 -9.87 25.40 18.25
N GLN A 490 -10.21 26.30 19.18
CA GLN A 490 -11.53 26.94 19.22
C GLN A 490 -11.78 27.80 17.96
N ALA A 491 -10.78 28.56 17.50
CA ALA A 491 -10.88 29.37 16.29
C ALA A 491 -11.00 28.52 15.01
N ALA A 492 -10.47 27.30 15.01
CA ALA A 492 -10.54 26.35 13.89
C ALA A 492 -11.87 25.56 13.82
N ALA A 493 -12.75 25.73 14.81
CA ALA A 493 -14.07 25.09 14.80
C ALA A 493 -14.90 25.55 13.59
N TYR A 494 -15.58 24.59 12.94
CA TYR A 494 -16.42 24.81 11.77
C TYR A 494 -17.73 24.01 11.91
N PRO A 495 -18.76 24.24 11.07
CA PRO A 495 -19.97 23.43 11.08
C PRO A 495 -19.63 21.93 10.93
N GLY A 496 -19.92 21.14 11.97
CA GLY A 496 -19.55 19.70 12.03
C GLY A 496 -18.33 19.38 12.89
N ALA A 497 -17.64 20.38 13.46
CA ALA A 497 -16.54 20.22 14.41
C ALA A 497 -16.60 21.26 15.54
N THR A 498 -17.82 21.70 15.89
CA THR A 498 -18.05 22.68 16.96
C THR A 498 -17.62 22.17 18.35
N ASP A 499 -17.46 20.85 18.49
CA ASP A 499 -17.02 20.14 19.70
C ASP A 499 -15.54 19.69 19.63
N ILE A 500 -14.70 20.33 18.79
CA ILE A 500 -13.28 19.96 18.58
C ILE A 500 -12.52 19.67 19.88
N LEU A 501 -12.76 20.44 20.96
CA LEU A 501 -12.06 20.27 22.24
C LEU A 501 -12.42 18.96 22.98
N GLY A 502 -13.59 18.38 22.71
CA GLY A 502 -14.06 17.14 23.32
C GLY A 502 -14.06 15.95 22.37
N ALA A 503 -13.54 16.11 21.16
CA ALA A 503 -13.50 15.06 20.16
C ALA A 503 -12.38 14.05 20.43
N ASP A 504 -12.64 12.77 20.12
CA ASP A 504 -11.68 11.66 20.31
C ASP A 504 -10.34 11.99 19.67
N GLY A 505 -9.22 11.78 20.37
CA GLY A 505 -7.88 12.06 19.86
C GLY A 505 -7.47 13.54 19.84
N VAL A 506 -8.28 14.43 20.40
CA VAL A 506 -7.88 15.80 20.73
C VAL A 506 -7.48 15.84 22.20
N VAL A 507 -6.24 16.22 22.47
CA VAL A 507 -5.67 16.26 23.82
C VAL A 507 -5.38 17.71 24.19
N THR A 508 -5.98 18.21 25.27
CA THR A 508 -5.73 19.59 25.71
C THR A 508 -5.25 19.64 27.15
N SER A 509 -4.43 20.65 27.45
CA SER A 509 -4.00 20.97 28.81
C SER A 509 -4.10 22.48 29.00
N THR A 510 -4.66 22.92 30.14
CA THR A 510 -4.62 24.33 30.53
C THR A 510 -3.34 24.71 31.27
N ASP A 511 -2.49 23.72 31.60
CA ASP A 511 -1.19 23.92 32.24
C ASP A 511 -0.08 24.10 31.19
N THR A 512 0.92 24.89 31.55
CA THR A 512 2.21 25.03 30.87
C THR A 512 3.06 23.75 30.92
N LYS A 513 2.84 22.87 31.90
CA LYS A 513 3.55 21.59 31.98
C LYS A 513 3.00 20.59 30.97
N VAL A 514 3.86 20.15 30.06
CA VAL A 514 3.46 19.31 28.92
C VAL A 514 3.61 17.81 29.16
N ALA A 515 4.19 17.34 30.27
CA ALA A 515 4.47 15.91 30.49
C ALA A 515 3.24 14.99 30.34
N ASN A 516 2.12 15.31 31.00
CA ASN A 516 0.89 14.50 30.88
C ASN A 516 0.24 14.64 29.51
N LEU A 517 0.30 15.85 28.92
CA LEU A 517 -0.18 16.10 27.56
C LEU A 517 0.60 15.24 26.55
N ALA A 518 1.92 15.22 26.66
CA ALA A 518 2.84 14.48 25.80
C ALA A 518 2.52 12.98 25.85
N LYS A 519 2.35 12.42 27.05
CA LYS A 519 1.98 10.99 27.22
C LYS A 519 0.68 10.65 26.48
N ASN A 520 -0.38 11.41 26.71
CA ASN A 520 -1.68 11.17 26.07
C ASN A 520 -1.63 11.41 24.56
N PHE A 521 -0.80 12.37 24.11
CA PHE A 521 -0.61 12.66 22.70
C PHE A 521 0.17 11.54 21.98
N ILE A 522 1.21 10.99 22.61
CA ILE A 522 1.94 9.80 22.13
C ILE A 522 0.98 8.62 21.93
N GLU A 523 0.14 8.35 22.94
CA GLU A 523 -0.89 7.31 22.84
C GLU A 523 -1.83 7.58 21.67
N ALA A 524 -2.34 8.81 21.54
CA ALA A 524 -3.21 9.20 20.44
C ALA A 524 -2.55 9.05 19.05
N ILE A 525 -1.26 9.37 18.91
CA ILE A 525 -0.51 9.15 17.66
C ILE A 525 -0.35 7.66 17.35
N GLY A 526 -0.19 6.82 18.37
CA GLY A 526 -0.14 5.37 18.22
C GLY A 526 -1.40 4.76 17.61
N TYR A 527 -2.55 5.43 17.75
CA TYR A 527 -3.81 5.04 17.09
C TYR A 527 -3.87 5.39 15.59
N HIS A 528 -2.88 6.10 15.06
CA HIS A 528 -2.81 6.64 13.70
C HIS A 528 -3.90 7.69 13.38
N ARG A 529 -5.19 7.34 13.48
CA ARG A 529 -6.35 8.20 13.18
C ARG A 529 -7.56 7.88 14.05
N PHE A 530 -8.43 8.89 14.21
CA PHE A 530 -9.68 8.80 14.97
C PHE A 530 -10.91 8.88 14.05
N TRP A 531 -11.13 7.82 13.27
CA TRP A 531 -12.20 7.76 12.26
C TRP A 531 -13.62 7.88 12.83
N SER A 532 -13.79 7.73 14.15
CA SER A 532 -15.05 8.04 14.84
C SER A 532 -15.52 9.48 14.58
N ARG A 533 -14.60 10.43 14.36
CA ARG A 533 -14.94 11.82 14.00
C ARG A 533 -15.67 11.91 12.66
N GLU A 534 -15.30 11.08 11.69
CA GLU A 534 -15.92 11.08 10.37
C GLU A 534 -17.25 10.32 10.36
N LEU A 535 -17.35 9.21 11.11
CA LEU A 535 -18.59 8.44 11.25
C LEU A 535 -19.75 9.24 11.88
N LYS A 536 -19.45 10.26 12.70
CA LYS A 536 -20.46 11.19 13.23
C LYS A 536 -21.08 12.07 12.13
N SER A 537 -20.32 12.38 11.08
CA SER A 537 -20.73 13.29 10.00
C SER A 537 -21.46 12.60 8.85
N MET A 538 -21.23 11.30 8.66
CA MET A 538 -21.95 10.42 7.74
C MET A 538 -22.15 9.07 8.45
N PRO A 539 -23.31 8.85 9.10
CA PRO A 539 -23.61 7.58 9.74
C PRO A 539 -23.44 6.43 8.74
N ALA A 540 -22.76 5.37 9.19
CA ALA A 540 -22.42 4.20 8.38
C ALA A 540 -23.64 3.63 7.66
#